data_AF-A0A497MCF9-F1
#
_entry.id   AF-A0A497MCF9-F1
#
_cell.length_a   1.000
_cell.length_b   1.000
_cell.length_c   1.000
_cell.angle_alpha   90.00
_cell.angle_beta   90.00
_cell.angle_gamma   90.00
#
_symmetry.space_group_name_H-M   'P 1'
#
loop_
_entity.id
_entity.type
_entity.pdbx_description
1 polymer ?
#
loop_
_entity_poly.entity_id
_entity_poly.type
_entity_poly.pdbx_seq_one_letter_code
_entity_poly.pdbx_strand_id
1 'polypeptide(L)'
;MDIAIRDGVIVEEVSPRAKVLDASGMLVMAGGVDIHAHIAGSKVNAGRLMRPEDHRRDPEPKTVYTRSGVGHTVPSTFTIGYRYARMGYTTVIEPATPSLKTKHTHEELEDIPIIDKACFPLFGSDLILLEHVREGRIEEAAGYVAWMLEAVKGYAIKVVNPGGLEAWSWGGNLESLD
;
A
#
# COMPACT_ATOMS: atom_id res chain seq x y z
N MET A 1 19.59 25.48 -8.87
CA MET A 1 19.23 24.47 -9.89
C MET A 1 17.74 24.54 -10.02
N ASP A 2 17.24 24.58 -11.25
CA ASP A 2 15.81 24.66 -11.52
C ASP A 2 15.33 23.29 -12.01
N ILE A 3 14.09 22.93 -11.68
CA ILE A 3 13.45 21.70 -12.14
C ILE A 3 12.28 22.09 -13.04
N ALA A 4 12.38 21.76 -14.32
CA ALA A 4 11.34 22.06 -15.30
C ALA A 4 10.35 20.90 -15.37
N ILE A 5 9.05 21.21 -15.31
CA ILE A 5 7.97 20.22 -15.32
C ILE A 5 6.96 20.59 -16.40
N ARG A 6 6.57 19.61 -17.22
CA ARG A 6 5.52 19.75 -18.24
C ARG A 6 4.68 18.48 -18.29
N ASP A 7 3.36 18.63 -18.29
CA ASP A 7 2.40 17.53 -18.43
C ASP A 7 2.64 16.35 -17.46
N GLY A 8 3.03 16.66 -16.22
CA GLY A 8 3.25 15.68 -15.16
C GLY A 8 4.62 15.00 -15.17
N VAL A 9 5.53 15.37 -16.06
CA VAL A 9 6.89 14.79 -16.14
C VAL A 9 7.98 15.86 -16.01
N ILE A 10 9.13 15.47 -15.47
CA ILE A 10 10.34 16.31 -15.44
C ILE A 10 10.94 16.35 -16.85
N VAL A 11 11.30 17.55 -17.30
CA VAL A 11 11.87 17.81 -18.62
C VAL A 11 13.12 18.68 -18.50
N GLU A 12 13.91 18.75 -19.57
CA GLU A 12 15.12 19.60 -19.60
C GLU A 12 14.77 21.09 -19.56
N GLU A 13 13.74 21.52 -20.30
CA GLU A 13 13.37 22.93 -20.44
C GLU A 13 11.85 23.13 -20.56
N VAL A 14 11.39 24.31 -20.16
CA VAL A 14 10.00 24.76 -20.29
C VAL A 14 9.93 26.13 -20.99
N SER A 15 8.76 26.46 -21.53
CA SER A 15 8.57 27.76 -22.17
C SER A 15 8.77 28.92 -21.18
N PRO A 16 9.18 30.12 -21.63
CA PRO A 16 9.26 31.30 -20.77
C PRO A 16 7.93 31.74 -20.10
N ARG A 17 6.80 31.17 -20.52
CA ARG A 17 5.48 31.41 -19.93
C ARG A 17 5.13 30.41 -18.83
N ALA A 18 6.02 29.48 -18.49
CA ALA A 18 5.80 28.50 -17.45
C ALA A 18 5.58 29.21 -16.10
N LYS A 19 4.66 28.67 -15.29
CA LYS A 19 4.43 29.17 -13.94
C LYS A 19 5.69 28.89 -13.11
N VAL A 20 6.24 29.94 -12.52
CA VAL A 20 7.41 29.85 -11.63
C VAL A 20 6.93 29.63 -10.19
N LEU A 21 7.53 28.66 -9.52
CA LEU A 21 7.42 28.44 -8.08
C LEU A 21 8.78 28.76 -7.46
N ASP A 22 8.85 29.82 -6.66
CA ASP A 22 10.09 30.19 -5.99
C ASP A 22 10.34 29.29 -4.78
N ALA A 23 11.45 28.55 -4.83
CA ALA A 23 11.91 27.64 -3.78
C ALA A 23 13.21 28.14 -3.13
N SER A 24 13.50 29.44 -3.22
CA SER A 24 14.71 30.03 -2.63
C SER A 24 14.81 29.74 -1.12
N GLY A 25 15.94 29.18 -0.70
CA GLY A 25 16.18 28.80 0.70
C GLY A 25 15.42 27.54 1.16
N MET A 26 14.76 26.82 0.25
CA MET A 26 14.05 25.58 0.53
C MET A 26 14.81 24.37 0.00
N LEU A 27 14.61 23.22 0.66
CA LEU A 27 15.07 21.93 0.16
C LEU A 27 14.04 21.36 -0.82
N VAL A 28 14.51 20.97 -2.01
CA VAL A 28 13.69 20.33 -3.05
C VAL A 28 14.14 18.87 -3.17
N MET A 29 13.18 17.94 -3.06
CA MET A 29 13.41 16.50 -3.14
C MET A 29 12.38 15.85 -4.08
N ALA A 30 12.67 14.64 -4.54
CA ALA A 30 11.67 13.79 -5.17
C ALA A 30 10.55 13.46 -4.16
N GLY A 31 9.38 13.10 -4.67
CA GLY A 31 8.29 12.62 -3.83
C GLY A 31 8.69 11.38 -3.04
N GLY A 32 8.29 11.32 -1.77
CA GLY A 32 8.58 10.20 -0.90
C GLY A 32 7.90 8.91 -1.36
N VAL A 33 8.61 7.78 -1.24
CA VAL A 33 8.14 6.44 -1.59
C VAL A 33 8.18 5.57 -0.34
N ASP A 34 7.01 5.17 0.15
CA ASP A 34 6.86 4.23 1.26
C ASP A 34 6.52 2.84 0.72
N ILE A 35 7.49 1.94 0.76
CA ILE A 35 7.37 0.60 0.17
C ILE A 35 6.64 -0.40 1.09
N HIS A 36 6.30 -0.02 2.32
CA HIS A 36 5.72 -0.95 3.28
C HIS A 36 4.90 -0.25 4.37
N ALA A 37 3.63 0.04 4.06
CA ALA A 37 2.69 0.57 5.04
C ALA A 37 1.32 -0.11 4.96
N HIS A 38 0.81 -0.55 6.10
CA HIS A 38 -0.53 -1.13 6.19
C HIS A 38 -1.60 -0.05 6.12
N ILE A 39 -2.02 0.30 4.90
CA ILE A 39 -2.96 1.39 4.62
C ILE A 39 -4.33 0.91 4.16
N ALA A 40 -4.44 -0.33 3.67
CA ALA A 40 -5.66 -0.83 3.05
C ALA A 40 -5.97 -2.31 3.33
N GLY A 41 -7.26 -2.61 3.32
CA GLY A 41 -7.81 -3.95 3.29
C GLY A 41 -8.30 -4.48 4.63
N SER A 42 -8.85 -5.69 4.62
CA SER A 42 -9.61 -6.28 5.72
C SER A 42 -8.96 -6.18 7.10
N LYS A 43 -7.66 -6.46 7.22
CA LYS A 43 -6.93 -6.34 8.51
C LYS A 43 -6.82 -4.91 9.01
N VAL A 44 -6.61 -3.94 8.13
CA VAL A 44 -6.49 -2.53 8.49
C VAL A 44 -7.86 -2.03 8.95
N ASN A 45 -8.91 -2.36 8.21
CA ASN A 45 -10.28 -1.98 8.57
C ASN A 45 -10.78 -2.64 9.86
N ALA A 46 -10.38 -3.89 10.13
CA ALA A 46 -10.64 -4.52 11.42
C ALA A 46 -10.00 -3.72 12.56
N GLY A 47 -8.75 -3.24 12.38
CA GLY A 47 -8.08 -2.34 13.31
C GLY A 47 -8.87 -1.04 13.56
N ARG A 48 -9.39 -0.41 12.50
CA ARG A 48 -10.26 0.77 12.60
C ARG A 48 -11.54 0.48 13.39
N LEU A 49 -12.19 -0.64 13.09
CA LEU A 49 -13.45 -1.04 13.72
C LEU A 49 -13.29 -1.32 15.22
N MET A 50 -12.18 -1.96 15.60
CA MET A 50 -11.90 -2.31 17.00
C MET A 50 -11.48 -1.12 17.86
N ARG A 51 -11.18 0.05 17.27
CA ARG A 51 -10.53 1.17 17.96
C ARG A 51 -11.27 2.51 17.88
N PRO A 52 -12.55 2.59 18.29
CA PRO A 52 -13.29 3.85 18.29
C PRO A 52 -12.65 4.92 19.21
N GLU A 53 -11.90 4.53 20.23
CA GLU A 53 -11.16 5.44 21.11
C GLU A 53 -10.00 6.16 20.39
N ASP A 54 -9.36 5.52 19.41
CA ASP A 54 -8.34 6.12 18.55
C ASP A 54 -8.98 7.20 17.67
N HIS A 55 -10.13 6.89 17.07
CA HIS A 55 -10.87 7.81 16.21
C HIS A 55 -11.41 9.03 16.96
N ARG A 56 -11.89 8.85 18.19
CA ARG A 56 -12.45 9.95 18.99
C ARG A 56 -11.40 10.99 19.37
N ARG A 57 -10.13 10.59 19.49
CA ARG A 57 -9.04 11.46 19.93
C ARG A 57 -8.40 12.25 18.80
N ASP A 58 -8.54 11.80 17.56
CA ASP A 58 -7.89 12.40 16.39
C ASP A 58 -8.87 12.54 15.21
N PRO A 59 -9.83 13.48 15.30
CA PRO A 59 -10.70 13.82 14.18
C PRO A 59 -9.95 14.65 13.13
N GLU A 60 -10.22 14.39 11.86
CA GLU A 60 -9.78 15.20 10.72
C GLU A 60 -11.00 15.95 10.15
N PRO A 61 -11.16 17.26 10.43
CA PRO A 61 -12.33 18.01 9.97
C PRO A 61 -12.38 18.14 8.45
N LYS A 62 -13.60 18.18 7.90
CA LYS A 62 -13.82 18.51 6.49
C LYS A 62 -13.33 19.94 6.22
N THR A 63 -12.68 20.15 5.08
CA THR A 63 -12.32 21.48 4.57
C THR A 63 -13.01 21.76 3.23
N VAL A 64 -12.70 22.90 2.60
CA VAL A 64 -13.15 23.19 1.23
C VAL A 64 -12.50 22.27 0.19
N TYR A 65 -11.36 21.65 0.51
CA TYR A 65 -10.59 20.78 -0.39
C TYR A 65 -10.60 19.29 0.01
N THR A 66 -10.81 18.99 1.29
CA THR A 66 -10.67 17.64 1.85
C THR A 66 -11.95 17.15 2.52
N ARG A 67 -12.21 15.85 2.42
CA ARG A 67 -13.26 15.18 3.20
C ARG A 67 -12.86 15.08 4.67
N SER A 68 -13.84 14.90 5.54
CA SER A 68 -13.58 14.57 6.95
C SER A 68 -13.07 13.13 7.08
N GLY A 69 -12.38 12.85 8.18
CA GLY A 69 -11.96 11.52 8.58
C GLY A 69 -11.61 11.47 10.06
N VAL A 70 -11.02 10.37 10.50
CA VAL A 70 -10.64 10.13 11.90
C VAL A 70 -9.44 9.19 11.98
N GLY A 71 -8.85 9.10 13.17
CA GLY A 71 -7.90 8.06 13.56
C GLY A 71 -6.46 8.56 13.60
N HIS A 72 -5.77 8.18 14.68
CA HIS A 72 -4.38 8.53 14.94
C HIS A 72 -3.46 7.43 14.46
N THR A 73 -3.65 6.23 14.97
CA THR A 73 -2.78 5.08 14.68
C THR A 73 -3.26 4.26 13.50
N VAL A 74 -4.58 4.16 13.28
CA VAL A 74 -5.17 3.49 12.11
C VAL A 74 -6.18 4.45 11.45
N PRO A 75 -5.69 5.49 10.75
CA PRO A 75 -6.55 6.50 10.17
C PRO A 75 -7.51 5.94 9.10
N SER A 76 -8.63 6.64 8.92
CA SER A 76 -9.55 6.43 7.80
C SER A 76 -8.88 6.70 6.45
N THR A 77 -9.41 6.11 5.36
CA THR A 77 -8.82 6.14 4.01
C THR A 77 -8.48 7.54 3.50
N PHE A 78 -9.40 8.50 3.59
CA PHE A 78 -9.12 9.89 3.20
C PHE A 78 -7.99 10.52 4.02
N THR A 79 -8.01 10.32 5.35
CA THR A 79 -7.00 10.85 6.27
C THR A 79 -5.61 10.32 5.95
N ILE A 80 -5.47 9.04 5.55
CA ILE A 80 -4.20 8.45 5.13
C ILE A 80 -3.57 9.25 3.99
N GLY A 81 -4.30 9.45 2.90
CA GLY A 81 -3.77 10.12 1.71
C GLY A 81 -3.36 11.57 2.00
N TYR A 82 -4.20 12.30 2.76
CA TYR A 82 -3.87 13.68 3.14
C TYR A 82 -2.63 13.78 4.03
N ARG A 83 -2.46 12.86 4.99
CA ARG A 83 -1.32 12.89 5.90
C ARG A 83 -0.02 12.53 5.19
N TYR A 84 -0.01 11.54 4.29
CA TYR A 84 1.16 11.27 3.45
C TYR A 84 1.53 12.45 2.56
N ALA A 85 0.54 13.06 1.89
CA ALA A 85 0.77 14.21 1.03
C ALA A 85 1.36 15.41 1.78
N ARG A 86 0.91 15.68 3.02
CA ARG A 86 1.47 16.75 3.89
C ARG A 86 2.95 16.54 4.23
N MET A 87 3.41 15.29 4.24
CA MET A 87 4.82 14.95 4.48
C MET A 87 5.66 14.91 3.19
N GLY A 88 5.06 15.17 2.02
CA GLY A 88 5.74 15.11 0.72
C GLY A 88 5.86 13.70 0.12
N TYR A 89 5.12 12.71 0.64
CA TYR A 89 5.05 11.38 0.04
C TYR A 89 4.05 11.36 -1.12
N THR A 90 4.44 10.68 -2.19
CA THR A 90 3.65 10.55 -3.42
C THR A 90 3.34 9.12 -3.78
N THR A 91 4.00 8.13 -3.17
CA THR A 91 3.75 6.70 -3.44
C THR A 91 3.78 5.90 -2.14
N VAL A 92 2.77 5.06 -1.90
CA VAL A 92 2.71 4.17 -0.72
C VAL A 92 2.17 2.80 -1.10
N ILE A 93 2.81 1.75 -0.60
CA ILE A 93 2.51 0.37 -1.00
C ILE A 93 1.92 -0.42 0.17
N GLU A 94 0.71 -1.01 -0.03
CA GLU A 94 0.09 -1.92 0.92
C GLU A 94 0.81 -3.29 0.88
N PRO A 95 1.51 -3.68 1.94
CA PRO A 95 2.46 -4.76 1.88
C PRO A 95 1.85 -6.14 2.09
N ALA A 96 0.55 -6.26 2.37
CA ALA A 96 -0.09 -7.54 2.65
C ALA A 96 -1.60 -7.51 2.35
N THR A 97 -1.99 -8.06 1.21
CA THR A 97 -3.40 -8.33 0.88
C THR A 97 -3.65 -9.84 0.78
N PRO A 98 -4.61 -10.41 1.54
CA PRO A 98 -5.06 -11.77 1.28
C PRO A 98 -5.74 -11.84 -0.08
N SER A 99 -5.33 -12.78 -0.94
CA SER A 99 -5.78 -12.85 -2.34
C SER A 99 -7.30 -12.78 -2.51
N LEU A 100 -8.05 -13.50 -1.67
CA LEU A 100 -9.53 -13.50 -1.70
C LEU A 100 -10.16 -12.16 -1.27
N LYS A 101 -9.46 -11.37 -0.46
CA LYS A 101 -9.93 -10.07 0.05
C LYS A 101 -9.33 -8.88 -0.68
N THR A 102 -8.56 -9.10 -1.75
CA THR A 102 -7.91 -8.02 -2.50
C THR A 102 -8.91 -7.06 -3.13
N LYS A 103 -10.15 -7.47 -3.42
CA LYS A 103 -11.22 -6.53 -3.80
C LYS A 103 -11.41 -5.43 -2.76
N HIS A 104 -11.51 -5.78 -1.48
CA HIS A 104 -11.66 -4.80 -0.38
C HIS A 104 -10.41 -3.93 -0.28
N THR A 105 -9.21 -4.49 -0.46
CA THR A 105 -7.98 -3.69 -0.53
C THR A 105 -8.07 -2.64 -1.63
N HIS A 106 -8.46 -3.00 -2.85
CA HIS A 106 -8.62 -2.03 -3.95
C HIS A 106 -9.71 -1.00 -3.70
N GLU A 107 -10.84 -1.39 -3.12
CA GLU A 107 -11.90 -0.44 -2.72
C GLU A 107 -11.38 0.61 -1.72
N GLU A 108 -10.54 0.21 -0.76
CA GLU A 108 -9.91 1.17 0.15
C GLU A 108 -8.79 1.98 -0.51
N LEU A 109 -7.98 1.38 -1.39
CA LEU A 109 -6.93 2.10 -2.11
C LEU A 109 -7.52 3.19 -3.01
N GLU A 110 -8.65 2.92 -3.68
CA GLU A 110 -9.38 3.91 -4.48
C GLU A 110 -9.81 5.12 -3.65
N ASP A 111 -10.26 4.88 -2.41
CA ASP A 111 -10.67 5.94 -1.48
C ASP A 111 -9.49 6.73 -0.86
N ILE A 112 -8.25 6.26 -0.99
CA ILE A 112 -7.05 6.97 -0.50
C ILE A 112 -6.61 7.99 -1.56
N PRO A 113 -6.73 9.30 -1.32
CA PRO A 113 -6.48 10.32 -2.34
C PRO A 113 -4.98 10.63 -2.53
N ILE A 114 -4.66 11.30 -3.63
CA ILE A 114 -3.37 11.93 -3.97
C ILE A 114 -2.23 10.96 -4.32
N ILE A 115 -1.91 10.03 -3.42
CA ILE A 115 -0.74 9.16 -3.57
C ILE A 115 -0.96 8.05 -4.61
N ASP A 116 0.09 7.67 -5.32
CA ASP A 116 0.16 6.43 -6.09
C ASP A 116 0.25 5.22 -5.15
N LYS A 117 -0.35 4.10 -5.57
CA LYS A 117 -0.57 2.95 -4.69
C LYS A 117 -0.36 1.64 -5.43
N ALA A 118 0.07 0.62 -4.69
CA ALA A 118 0.00 -0.77 -5.11
C ALA A 118 -0.27 -1.67 -3.89
N CYS A 119 -0.50 -2.96 -4.11
CA CYS A 119 -0.62 -3.95 -3.04
C CYS A 119 0.13 -5.24 -3.33
N PHE A 120 0.57 -5.94 -2.29
CA PHE A 120 1.30 -7.20 -2.39
C PHE A 120 0.44 -8.38 -1.90
N PRO A 121 -0.01 -9.26 -2.81
CA PRO A 121 -0.66 -10.51 -2.43
C PRO A 121 0.26 -11.41 -1.61
N LEU A 122 -0.34 -12.09 -0.63
CA LEU A 122 0.37 -13.01 0.26
C LEU A 122 0.41 -14.41 -0.36
N PHE A 123 1.62 -14.97 -0.46
CA PHE A 123 1.90 -16.28 -1.05
C PHE A 123 2.52 -17.28 -0.06
N GLY A 124 3.07 -16.80 1.07
CA GLY A 124 3.81 -17.65 2.02
C GLY A 124 3.01 -18.79 2.67
N SER A 125 1.67 -18.75 2.61
CA SER A 125 0.80 -19.82 3.10
C SER A 125 -0.29 -20.16 2.09
N ASP A 126 -0.03 -19.90 0.80
CA ASP A 126 -0.93 -20.31 -0.27
C ASP A 126 -0.76 -21.80 -0.53
N LEU A 127 -1.84 -22.58 -0.32
CA LEU A 127 -1.78 -24.04 -0.39
C LEU A 127 -1.42 -24.56 -1.78
N ILE A 128 -1.87 -23.89 -2.85
CA ILE A 128 -1.60 -24.31 -4.23
C ILE A 128 -0.11 -24.10 -4.52
N LEU A 129 0.42 -22.93 -4.16
CA LEU A 129 1.85 -22.65 -4.31
C LEU A 129 2.71 -23.60 -3.48
N LEU A 130 2.34 -23.84 -2.21
CA LEU A 130 3.08 -24.75 -1.33
C LEU A 130 3.12 -26.17 -1.89
N GLU A 131 2.03 -26.66 -2.49
CA GLU A 131 2.00 -27.97 -3.13
C GLU A 131 2.93 -28.05 -4.35
N HIS A 132 2.92 -27.03 -5.22
CA HIS A 132 3.87 -26.95 -6.35
C HIS A 132 5.32 -26.95 -5.87
N VAL A 133 5.65 -26.16 -4.85
CA VAL A 133 7.01 -26.10 -4.29
C VAL A 133 7.42 -27.45 -3.69
N ARG A 134 6.54 -28.09 -2.91
CA ARG A 134 6.78 -29.41 -2.30
C ARG A 134 7.12 -30.47 -3.34
N GLU A 135 6.49 -30.43 -4.50
CA GLU A 135 6.65 -31.42 -5.56
C GLU A 135 7.71 -31.02 -6.61
N GLY A 136 8.45 -29.94 -6.37
CA GLY A 136 9.51 -29.45 -7.28
C GLY A 136 9.00 -28.87 -8.60
N ARG A 137 7.70 -28.56 -8.70
CA ARG A 137 7.02 -28.01 -9.88
C ARG A 137 7.16 -26.49 -9.97
N ILE A 138 8.39 -26.02 -10.19
CA ILE A 138 8.72 -24.59 -10.14
C ILE A 138 8.14 -23.81 -11.33
N GLU A 139 8.03 -24.42 -12.51
CA GLU A 139 7.44 -23.75 -13.68
C GLU A 139 5.93 -23.51 -13.48
N GLU A 140 5.23 -24.52 -12.94
CA GLU A 140 3.82 -24.41 -12.59
C GLU A 140 3.59 -23.43 -11.43
N ALA A 141 4.48 -23.42 -10.44
CA ALA A 141 4.47 -22.42 -9.36
C ALA A 141 4.58 -20.99 -9.92
N ALA A 142 5.49 -20.75 -10.87
CA ALA A 142 5.63 -19.45 -11.51
C ALA A 142 4.39 -19.07 -12.33
N GLY A 143 3.82 -20.02 -13.08
CA GLY A 143 2.57 -19.83 -13.83
C GLY A 143 1.39 -19.48 -12.93
N TYR A 144 1.25 -20.17 -11.79
CA TYR A 144 0.23 -19.89 -10.79
C TYR A 144 0.38 -18.48 -10.20
N VAL A 145 1.60 -18.10 -9.80
CA VAL A 145 1.87 -16.77 -9.24
C VAL A 145 1.59 -15.66 -10.26
N ALA A 146 2.00 -15.85 -11.52
CA ALA A 146 1.73 -14.89 -12.59
C ALA A 146 0.22 -14.69 -12.79
N TRP A 147 -0.54 -15.79 -12.84
CA TRP A 147 -2.00 -15.75 -12.92
C TRP A 147 -2.61 -15.03 -11.71
N MET A 148 -2.14 -15.33 -10.49
CA MET A 148 -2.64 -14.70 -9.27
C MET A 148 -2.41 -13.20 -9.24
N LEU A 149 -1.19 -12.74 -9.56
CA LEU A 149 -0.86 -11.31 -9.60
C LEU A 149 -1.77 -10.57 -10.58
N GLU A 150 -2.00 -11.13 -11.77
CA GLU A 150 -2.92 -10.57 -12.76
C GLU A 150 -4.37 -10.58 -12.26
N ALA A 151 -4.84 -11.72 -11.72
CA ALA A 151 -6.22 -11.90 -11.28
C ALA A 151 -6.61 -10.94 -10.16
N VAL A 152 -5.72 -10.72 -9.19
CA VAL A 152 -5.98 -9.84 -8.04
C VAL A 152 -5.43 -8.43 -8.22
N LYS A 153 -4.79 -8.13 -9.36
CA LYS A 153 -4.13 -6.85 -9.65
C LYS A 153 -3.10 -6.48 -8.56
N GLY A 154 -2.28 -7.47 -8.19
CA GLY A 154 -1.19 -7.32 -7.25
C GLY A 154 0.13 -6.98 -7.93
N TYR A 155 1.06 -6.39 -7.18
CA TYR A 155 2.33 -5.91 -7.74
C TYR A 155 3.54 -6.82 -7.45
N ALA A 156 3.60 -7.43 -6.26
CA ALA A 156 4.74 -8.26 -5.86
C ALA A 156 4.33 -9.48 -5.05
N ILE A 157 5.21 -10.48 -5.04
CA ILE A 157 5.11 -11.68 -4.21
C ILE A 157 5.47 -11.31 -2.77
N LYS A 158 4.52 -11.35 -1.85
CA LYS A 158 4.80 -11.20 -0.42
C LYS A 158 4.78 -12.54 0.30
N VAL A 159 5.82 -12.79 1.09
CA VAL A 159 5.93 -13.91 2.00
C VAL A 159 5.96 -13.38 3.43
N VAL A 160 5.10 -13.92 4.30
CA VAL A 160 5.07 -13.63 5.74
C VAL A 160 4.97 -14.97 6.44
N ASN A 161 5.93 -15.28 7.32
CA ASN A 161 5.97 -16.53 8.10
C ASN A 161 5.59 -17.77 7.27
N PRO A 162 6.39 -18.13 6.25
CA PRO A 162 6.01 -19.16 5.27
C PRO A 162 5.70 -20.49 5.96
N GLY A 163 4.56 -21.10 5.65
CA GLY A 163 4.06 -22.29 6.33
C GLY A 163 3.52 -22.08 7.76
N GLY A 164 3.97 -21.05 8.48
CA GLY A 164 3.55 -20.80 9.87
C GLY A 164 2.10 -20.36 10.01
N LEU A 165 1.53 -19.59 9.07
CA LEU A 165 0.09 -19.28 9.13
C LEU A 165 -0.77 -20.52 8.86
N GLU A 166 -0.30 -21.45 8.01
CA GLU A 166 -1.00 -22.72 7.82
C GLU A 166 -0.93 -23.58 9.09
N ALA A 167 0.23 -23.67 9.74
CA ALA A 167 0.35 -24.33 11.04
C ALA A 167 -0.55 -23.69 12.10
N TRP A 168 -0.69 -22.36 12.09
CA TRP A 168 -1.58 -21.62 12.99
C TRP A 168 -3.06 -21.96 12.82
N SER A 169 -3.52 -22.30 11.60
CA SER A 169 -4.88 -22.80 11.37
C SER A 169 -5.21 -24.05 12.21
N TRP A 170 -4.19 -24.77 12.68
CA TRP A 170 -4.28 -25.96 13.53
C TRP A 170 -3.79 -25.73 14.96
N GLY A 171 -3.58 -24.48 15.37
CA GLY A 171 -3.13 -24.10 16.71
C GLY A 171 -1.63 -24.23 16.96
N GLY A 172 -0.83 -24.45 15.91
CA GLY A 172 0.63 -24.52 15.97
C GLY A 172 1.32 -23.28 15.41
N ASN A 173 2.65 -23.35 15.28
CA ASN A 173 3.46 -22.42 14.51
C ASN A 173 4.77 -23.12 14.10
N LEU A 174 5.53 -22.51 13.18
CA LEU A 174 6.90 -22.91 12.90
C LEU A 174 7.87 -22.09 13.75
N GLU A 175 8.94 -22.73 14.23
CA GLU A 175 9.93 -22.11 15.13
C GLU A 175 11.23 -21.72 14.43
N SER A 176 11.52 -22.33 13.28
CA SER A 176 12.74 -22.14 12.48
C SER A 176 12.43 -22.20 10.99
N LEU A 177 13.42 -21.76 10.19
CA LEU A 177 13.38 -21.93 8.73
C LEU A 177 13.69 -23.36 8.29
N ASP A 178 14.36 -24.14 9.15
CA ASP A 178 14.77 -25.53 8.96
C ASP A 178 13.99 -26.48 9.86
#